data_AF-A0A9P3LDP6-F1
#
_entry.id   AF-A0A9P3LDP6-F1
#
_cell.length_a   1.000
_cell.length_b   1.000
_cell.length_c   1.000
_cell.angle_alpha   90.00
_cell.angle_beta   90.00
_cell.angle_gamma   90.00
#
_symmetry.space_group_name_H-M   'P 1'
#
loop_
_entity.id
_entity.type
_entity.pdbx_description
1 polymer ?
#
loop_
_entity_poly.entity_id
_entity_poly.type
_entity_poly.pdbx_seq_one_letter_code
_entity_poly.pdbx_strand_id
1 'polypeptide(L)'
;MPVQNGNVLLIPSNVDNSSRVTVKWQQMFSDKSADYYTVVAKNKSQGNADVVVFVAAEWYEGAGGTSQHLIHVAPKDVEGFYQLTVDDKCQYGQKNKEGDMRFVVYHDKGRKPYQHRFVETSLGSLGAGVITKIAGAFGYGGKADIAKNVASCFVGDYLHTF
;
A
#
# COMPACT_ATOMS: atom_id res chain seq x y z
N MET A 1 -7.98 11.59 -9.21
CA MET A 1 -7.30 10.93 -10.35
C MET A 1 -6.49 9.76 -9.81
N PRO A 2 -6.40 8.63 -10.53
CA PRO A 2 -5.66 7.47 -10.05
C PRO A 2 -4.17 7.78 -9.95
N VAL A 3 -3.46 7.07 -9.06
CA VAL A 3 -2.00 7.12 -9.00
C VAL A 3 -1.42 6.65 -10.34
N GLN A 4 -0.44 7.37 -10.86
CA GLN A 4 0.19 7.08 -12.15
C GLN A 4 1.71 6.92 -12.00
N ASN A 5 2.31 6.25 -12.99
CA ASN A 5 3.76 6.21 -13.15
C ASN A 5 4.33 7.64 -13.21
N GLY A 6 5.45 7.87 -12.52
CA GLY A 6 6.10 9.17 -12.33
C GLY A 6 5.52 10.04 -11.21
N ASN A 7 4.44 9.63 -10.54
CA ASN A 7 3.93 10.38 -9.37
C ASN A 7 4.86 10.22 -8.16
N VAL A 8 4.92 11.24 -7.30
CA VAL A 8 5.70 11.21 -6.06
C VAL A 8 4.76 11.11 -4.85
N LEU A 9 4.95 10.05 -4.06
CA LEU A 9 4.21 9.79 -2.83
C LEU A 9 5.05 10.17 -1.61
N LEU A 10 4.43 10.88 -0.67
CA LEU A 10 5.02 11.21 0.63
C LEU A 10 4.67 10.11 1.63
N ILE A 11 5.61 9.19 1.80
CA ILE A 11 5.52 8.10 2.76
C ILE A 11 6.10 8.61 4.09
N PRO A 12 5.41 8.46 5.23
CA PRO A 12 6.00 8.76 6.54
C PRO A 12 7.36 8.07 6.69
N SER A 13 8.30 8.59 7.47
CA SER A 13 9.53 7.82 7.78
C SER A 13 9.42 6.98 9.03
N ASN A 14 8.48 7.33 9.91
CA ASN A 14 8.21 6.63 11.15
C ASN A 14 6.76 6.15 11.08
N VAL A 15 6.58 4.83 11.16
CA VAL A 15 5.26 4.20 11.25
C VAL A 15 5.16 3.46 12.57
N ASP A 16 3.97 3.49 13.13
CA ASP A 16 3.64 2.68 14.29
C ASP A 16 3.49 1.21 13.85
N ASN A 17 3.99 0.29 14.68
CA ASN A 17 3.76 -1.15 14.53
C ASN A 17 2.27 -1.51 14.48
N SER A 18 1.39 -0.65 15.01
CA SER A 18 -0.07 -0.81 14.87
C SER A 18 -0.57 -0.76 13.42
N SER A 19 0.25 -0.29 12.47
CA SER A 19 -0.03 -0.27 11.02
C SER A 19 0.55 -1.45 10.25
N ARG A 20 1.21 -2.39 10.96
CA ARG A 20 1.80 -3.60 10.38
C ARG A 20 0.74 -4.69 10.21
N VAL A 21 0.75 -5.34 9.05
CA VAL A 21 -0.16 -6.44 8.70
C VAL A 21 0.60 -7.59 8.04
N THR A 22 0.20 -8.83 8.33
CA THR A 22 0.78 -10.02 7.70
C THR A 22 -0.09 -10.48 6.55
N VAL A 23 0.34 -10.19 5.32
CA VAL A 23 -0.36 -10.63 4.12
C VAL A 23 0.05 -12.06 3.80
N LYS A 24 -0.94 -12.96 3.70
CA LYS A 24 -0.75 -14.37 3.37
C LYS A 24 -1.30 -14.66 1.96
N TRP A 25 -0.57 -15.47 1.19
CA TRP A 25 -0.99 -15.89 -0.14
C TRP A 25 -0.45 -17.29 -0.47
N GLN A 26 -0.95 -17.87 -1.56
CA GLN A 26 -0.44 -19.12 -2.11
C GLN A 26 0.29 -18.86 -3.41
N GLN A 27 1.44 -19.49 -3.59
CA GLN A 27 2.23 -19.40 -4.81
C GLN A 27 3.00 -20.72 -5.01
N MET A 28 2.88 -21.31 -6.20
CA MET A 28 3.53 -22.59 -6.54
C MET A 28 3.25 -23.70 -5.50
N PHE A 29 1.97 -23.90 -5.16
CA PHE A 29 1.52 -24.91 -4.18
C PHE A 29 2.10 -24.75 -2.76
N SER A 30 2.70 -23.60 -2.45
CA SER A 30 3.23 -23.30 -1.13
C SER A 30 2.51 -22.08 -0.55
N ASP A 31 2.19 -22.16 0.74
CA ASP A 31 1.75 -21.00 1.51
C ASP A 31 2.94 -20.05 1.72
N LYS A 32 2.69 -18.76 1.50
CA LYS A 32 3.65 -17.67 1.66
C LYS A 32 3.03 -16.60 2.54
N SER A 33 3.88 -15.89 3.26
CA SER A 33 3.48 -14.73 4.04
C SER A 33 4.61 -13.71 4.08
N ALA A 34 4.24 -12.45 4.17
CA ALA A 34 5.16 -11.35 4.41
C ALA A 34 4.43 -10.24 5.15
N ASP A 35 5.20 -9.48 5.92
CA ASP A 35 4.67 -8.35 6.67
C ASP A 35 4.75 -7.07 5.84
N TYR A 36 3.75 -6.23 5.99
CA TYR A 36 3.63 -4.96 5.29
C TYR A 36 3.19 -3.87 6.25
N TYR A 37 3.67 -2.66 6.03
CA TYR A 37 3.11 -1.46 6.63
C TYR A 37 2.04 -0.88 5.72
N THR A 38 0.85 -0.67 6.28
CA THR A 38 -0.26 -0.02 5.60
C THR A 38 -0.29 1.45 6.00
N VAL A 39 0.02 2.33 5.05
CA VAL A 39 0.07 3.78 5.28
C VAL A 39 -0.86 4.51 4.33
N VAL A 40 -1.38 5.65 4.78
CA VAL A 40 -2.05 6.61 3.91
C VAL A 40 -1.05 7.72 3.63
N ALA A 41 -0.57 7.75 2.39
CA ALA A 41 0.41 8.70 1.88
C ALA A 41 -0.26 9.83 1.11
N LYS A 42 0.46 10.94 0.95
CA LYS A 42 0.02 12.07 0.12
C LYS A 42 0.66 11.99 -1.27
N ASN A 43 -0.14 12.09 -2.33
CA ASN A 43 0.37 12.22 -3.69
C ASN A 43 0.74 13.68 -3.98
N LYS A 44 2.02 14.01 -3.81
CA LYS A 44 2.56 15.37 -4.02
C LYS A 44 2.35 15.85 -5.45
N SER A 45 2.37 14.93 -6.43
CA SER A 45 2.17 15.25 -7.85
C SER A 45 0.70 15.48 -8.22
N GLN A 46 -0.25 15.14 -7.35
CA GLN A 46 -1.70 15.19 -7.61
C GLN A 46 -2.44 15.95 -6.50
N GLY A 47 -1.93 17.12 -6.11
CA GLY A 47 -2.61 18.00 -5.16
C GLY A 47 -2.75 17.44 -3.75
N ASN A 48 -1.83 16.56 -3.31
CA ASN A 48 -1.84 15.91 -2.00
C ASN A 48 -3.07 15.03 -1.76
N ALA A 49 -3.59 14.39 -2.81
CA ALA A 49 -4.62 13.37 -2.66
C ALA A 49 -4.13 12.21 -1.77
N ASP A 50 -5.03 11.66 -0.95
CA ASP A 50 -4.75 10.50 -0.11
C ASP A 50 -4.65 9.23 -0.95
N VAL A 51 -3.59 8.45 -0.70
CA VAL A 51 -3.30 7.20 -1.40
C VAL A 51 -2.94 6.14 -0.37
N VAL A 52 -3.59 4.98 -0.44
CA VAL A 52 -3.19 3.82 0.36
C VAL A 52 -1.94 3.21 -0.25
N VAL A 53 -0.91 3.02 0.57
CA VAL A 53 0.36 2.42 0.18
C VAL A 53 0.68 1.27 1.14
N PHE A 54 1.08 0.15 0.57
CA PHE A 54 1.60 -1.00 1.28
C PHE A 54 3.09 -1.10 1.01
N VAL A 55 3.91 -1.10 2.04
CA VAL A 55 5.36 -1.27 1.91
C VAL A 55 5.77 -2.51 2.66
N ALA A 56 6.56 -3.39 2.03
CA ALA A 56 7.10 -4.56 2.70
C ALA A 56 7.88 -4.14 3.95
N ALA A 57 7.62 -4.77 5.10
CA ALA A 57 8.18 -4.37 6.37
C ALA A 57 9.72 -4.38 6.34
N GLU A 58 10.30 -5.39 5.68
CA GLU A 58 11.74 -5.52 5.50
C GLU A 58 12.34 -4.44 4.58
N TRP A 59 11.56 -3.66 3.84
CA TRP A 59 12.06 -2.51 3.04
C TRP A 59 11.76 -1.17 3.70
N TYR A 60 10.99 -1.19 4.78
CA TYR A 60 10.61 -0.03 5.56
C TYR A 60 11.51 0.12 6.81
N GLU A 61 11.72 -0.97 7.53
CA GLU A 61 12.51 -1.04 8.76
C GLU A 61 14.01 -1.07 8.48
N GLY A 62 14.85 -0.76 9.48
CA GLY A 62 16.30 -0.93 9.39
C GLY A 62 17.05 0.24 8.77
N ALA A 63 18.17 0.60 9.39
CA ALA A 63 19.15 1.53 8.84
C ALA A 63 20.25 0.72 8.13
N GLY A 64 20.28 0.77 6.80
CA GLY A 64 21.34 0.11 6.01
C GLY A 64 21.02 -1.30 5.48
N GLY A 65 19.75 -1.57 5.16
CA GLY A 65 19.36 -2.83 4.54
C GLY A 65 19.65 -2.89 3.03
N THR A 66 18.91 -3.71 2.30
CA THR A 66 19.14 -3.92 0.86
C THR A 66 18.92 -2.64 0.05
N SER A 67 19.41 -2.59 -1.20
CA SER A 67 19.23 -1.44 -2.10
C SER A 67 17.76 -1.07 -2.41
N GLN A 68 16.81 -1.91 -1.97
CA GLN A 68 15.37 -1.70 -2.09
C GLN A 68 14.75 -0.99 -0.87
N HIS A 69 15.50 -0.73 0.21
CA HIS A 69 14.93 0.01 1.34
C HIS A 69 14.57 1.43 0.94
N LEU A 70 13.49 1.96 1.54
CA LEU A 70 13.04 3.33 1.33
C LEU A 70 14.14 4.35 1.56
N ILE A 71 15.01 4.14 2.55
CA ILE A 71 16.14 5.04 2.84
C ILE A 71 17.14 5.19 1.67
N HIS A 72 17.21 4.20 0.78
CA HIS A 72 18.11 4.19 -0.37
C HIS A 72 17.42 4.63 -1.67
N VAL A 73 16.12 4.36 -1.82
CA VAL A 73 15.38 4.63 -3.06
C VAL A 73 14.57 5.93 -3.04
N ALA A 74 14.27 6.47 -1.85
CA ALA A 74 13.41 7.63 -1.68
C ALA A 74 14.12 8.66 -0.78
N PRO A 75 14.47 9.85 -1.31
CA PRO A 75 15.05 10.90 -0.47
C PRO A 75 14.00 11.41 0.52
N LYS A 76 14.46 11.81 1.73
CA LYS A 76 13.58 12.47 2.71
C LYS A 76 13.38 13.93 2.34
N ASP A 77 12.17 14.44 2.54
CA ASP A 77 11.88 15.86 2.47
C ASP A 77 12.22 16.59 3.79
N VAL A 78 11.94 17.90 3.83
CA VAL A 78 12.22 18.77 4.99
C VAL A 78 11.38 18.41 6.22
N GLU A 79 10.23 17.75 6.03
CA GLU A 79 9.34 17.28 7.09
C GLU A 79 9.66 15.83 7.51
N GLY A 80 10.63 15.18 6.83
CA GLY A 80 11.10 13.84 7.12
C GLY A 80 10.37 12.73 6.37
N PHE A 81 9.43 13.02 5.46
CA PHE A 81 8.75 12.02 4.63
C PHE A 81 9.66 11.50 3.52
N TYR A 82 9.62 10.20 3.26
CA TYR A 82 10.24 9.62 2.07
C TYR A 82 9.45 9.99 0.81
N GLN A 83 10.14 10.54 -0.18
CA GLN A 83 9.58 10.86 -1.49
C GLN A 83 9.74 9.67 -2.43
N LEU A 84 8.82 8.72 -2.34
CA LEU A 84 8.81 7.53 -3.20
C LEU A 84 8.25 7.92 -4.58
N THR A 85 9.08 7.79 -5.61
CA THR A 85 8.61 7.91 -7.00
C THR A 85 7.96 6.60 -7.43
N VAL A 86 6.73 6.69 -7.91
CA VAL A 86 5.98 5.55 -8.45
C VAL A 86 6.57 5.22 -9.82
N ASP A 87 7.24 4.08 -9.90
CA ASP A 87 7.89 3.58 -11.11
C ASP A 87 7.59 2.08 -11.30
N ASP A 88 8.33 1.44 -12.20
CA ASP A 88 8.21 0.02 -12.52
C ASP A 88 8.56 -0.91 -11.34
N LYS A 89 9.16 -0.40 -10.26
CA LYS A 89 9.44 -1.16 -9.03
C LYS A 89 8.22 -1.24 -8.13
N CYS A 90 7.25 -0.35 -8.33
CA CYS A 90 5.98 -0.37 -7.65
C CYS A 90 4.98 -1.28 -8.39
N GLN A 91 4.10 -1.89 -7.62
CA GLN A 91 2.90 -2.53 -8.13
C GLN A 91 1.66 -1.80 -7.62
N TYR A 92 0.50 -2.07 -8.21
CA TYR A 92 -0.76 -1.49 -7.74
C TYR A 92 -1.91 -2.48 -7.79
N GLY A 93 -2.89 -2.24 -6.93
CA GLY A 93 -4.23 -2.78 -7.07
C GLY A 93 -5.23 -1.69 -7.42
N GLN A 94 -6.35 -2.05 -8.01
CA GLN A 94 -7.44 -1.15 -8.37
C GLN A 94 -8.77 -1.92 -8.44
N LYS A 95 -9.88 -1.22 -8.22
CA LYS A 95 -11.22 -1.79 -8.31
C LYS A 95 -11.61 -2.11 -9.76
N ASN A 96 -11.23 -1.24 -10.69
CA ASN A 96 -11.63 -1.32 -12.10
C ASN A 96 -10.57 -0.72 -13.01
N LYS A 97 -10.77 -0.81 -14.33
CA LYS A 97 -9.80 -0.38 -15.34
C LYS A 97 -9.58 1.14 -15.37
N GLU A 98 -10.55 1.88 -14.87
CA GLU A 98 -10.53 3.34 -14.73
C GLU A 98 -9.57 3.80 -13.62
N GLY A 99 -9.12 2.87 -12.76
CA GLY A 99 -8.18 3.13 -11.67
C GLY A 99 -8.86 3.56 -10.38
N ASP A 100 -10.17 3.26 -10.22
CA ASP A 100 -10.86 3.56 -8.98
C ASP A 100 -10.21 2.82 -7.81
N MET A 101 -10.05 3.55 -6.69
CA MET A 101 -9.45 3.03 -5.46
C MET A 101 -8.05 2.44 -5.67
N ARG A 102 -7.29 3.00 -6.62
CA ARG A 102 -5.93 2.55 -6.88
C ARG A 102 -5.05 2.76 -5.65
N PHE A 103 -4.44 1.68 -5.18
CA PHE A 103 -3.46 1.68 -4.11
C PHE A 103 -2.10 1.19 -4.62
N VAL A 104 -1.02 1.55 -3.93
CA VAL A 104 0.34 1.18 -4.32
C VAL A 104 0.90 0.11 -3.40
N VAL A 105 1.68 -0.82 -3.95
CA VAL A 105 2.43 -1.83 -3.22
C VAL A 105 3.90 -1.71 -3.61
N TYR A 106 4.77 -1.51 -2.62
CA TYR A 106 6.22 -1.50 -2.78
C TYR A 106 6.83 -2.71 -2.08
N HIS A 107 7.18 -3.72 -2.87
CA HIS A 107 7.69 -5.02 -2.40
C HIS A 107 8.40 -5.80 -3.52
N ASP A 108 8.95 -6.98 -3.17
CA ASP A 108 9.55 -7.87 -4.16
C ASP A 108 8.51 -8.35 -5.17
N LYS A 109 8.66 -7.94 -6.44
CA LYS A 109 7.77 -8.29 -7.57
C LYS A 109 7.73 -9.80 -7.89
N GLY A 110 8.64 -10.59 -7.33
CA GLY A 110 8.60 -12.05 -7.35
C GLY A 110 7.44 -12.63 -6.52
N ARG A 111 6.89 -11.86 -5.59
CA ARG A 111 5.70 -12.20 -4.82
C ARG A 111 4.46 -11.99 -5.69
N LYS A 112 3.55 -12.96 -5.70
CA LYS A 112 2.28 -12.91 -6.43
C LYS A 112 1.05 -13.00 -5.51
N PRO A 113 0.91 -12.14 -4.49
CA PRO A 113 -0.34 -12.02 -3.76
C PRO A 113 -1.44 -11.42 -4.66
N TYR A 114 -2.68 -11.85 -4.45
CA TYR A 114 -3.85 -11.19 -5.02
C TYR A 114 -4.08 -9.83 -4.35
N GLN A 115 -4.59 -8.85 -5.09
CA GLN A 115 -4.77 -7.49 -4.60
C GLN A 115 -5.71 -7.39 -3.39
N HIS A 116 -6.80 -8.19 -3.33
CA HIS A 116 -7.73 -8.21 -2.18
C HIS A 116 -7.04 -8.55 -0.86
N ARG A 117 -5.96 -9.35 -0.87
CA ARG A 117 -5.30 -9.80 0.36
C ARG A 117 -4.72 -8.64 1.18
N PHE A 118 -4.25 -7.58 0.52
CA PHE A 118 -3.74 -6.39 1.21
C PHE A 118 -4.85 -5.62 1.91
N VAL A 119 -5.96 -5.42 1.20
CA VAL A 119 -7.12 -4.66 1.66
C VAL A 119 -7.85 -5.44 2.76
N GLU A 120 -8.16 -6.72 2.56
CA GLU A 120 -8.82 -7.59 3.53
C GLU A 120 -8.04 -7.68 4.84
N THR A 121 -6.74 -7.97 4.76
CA THR A 121 -5.90 -8.11 5.95
C THR A 121 -5.84 -6.78 6.70
N SER A 122 -5.72 -5.67 5.99
CA SER A 122 -5.67 -4.35 6.63
C SER A 122 -6.98 -3.96 7.29
N LEU A 123 -8.12 -4.22 6.64
CA LEU A 123 -9.42 -3.94 7.24
C LEU A 123 -9.78 -4.90 8.38
N GLY A 124 -9.22 -6.12 8.38
CA GLY A 124 -9.44 -7.14 9.41
C GLY A 124 -8.49 -7.09 10.60
N SER A 125 -7.28 -6.54 10.44
CA SER A 125 -6.22 -6.58 11.47
C SER A 125 -5.88 -5.23 12.08
N LEU A 126 -6.21 -4.11 11.43
CA LEU A 126 -5.84 -2.79 11.92
C LEU A 126 -6.87 -2.21 12.89
N GLY A 127 -6.41 -1.32 13.78
CA GLY A 127 -7.31 -0.60 14.68
C GLY A 127 -8.29 0.32 13.95
N ALA A 128 -9.45 0.58 14.57
CA ALA A 128 -10.56 1.32 13.97
C ALA A 128 -10.17 2.69 13.38
N GLY A 129 -9.19 3.39 13.97
CA GLY A 129 -8.71 4.68 13.47
C GLY A 129 -7.96 4.58 12.13
N VAL A 130 -7.18 3.52 11.93
CA VAL A 130 -6.44 3.28 10.68
C VAL A 130 -7.40 2.82 9.59
N ILE A 131 -8.35 1.95 9.92
CA ILE A 131 -9.44 1.53 9.03
C ILE A 131 -10.19 2.74 8.48
N THR A 132 -10.56 3.70 9.32
CA THR A 132 -11.27 4.92 8.88
C THR A 132 -10.43 5.76 7.91
N LYS A 133 -9.11 5.86 8.10
CA LYS A 133 -8.22 6.58 7.16
C LYS A 133 -8.13 5.88 5.80
N ILE A 134 -7.96 4.55 5.80
CA ILE A 134 -7.92 3.74 4.58
C ILE A 134 -9.22 3.88 3.80
N ALA A 135 -10.36 3.76 4.50
CA ALA A 135 -11.67 3.93 3.90
C ALA A 135 -11.87 5.33 3.31
N GLY A 136 -11.47 6.37 4.04
CA GLY A 136 -11.51 7.75 3.56
C GLY A 136 -10.68 7.94 2.29
N ALA A 137 -9.49 7.35 2.22
CA ALA A 137 -8.65 7.36 1.02
C ALA A 137 -9.32 6.63 -0.17
N PHE A 138 -10.16 5.63 0.09
CA PHE A 138 -10.98 4.96 -0.92
C PHE A 138 -12.33 5.65 -1.18
N GLY A 139 -12.63 6.77 -0.52
CA GLY A 139 -13.86 7.54 -0.71
C GLY A 139 -15.07 7.05 0.11
N TYR A 140 -14.87 6.21 1.13
CA TYR A 140 -15.93 5.71 2.01
C TYR A 140 -15.93 6.40 3.38
N GLY A 141 -17.12 6.78 3.87
CA GLY A 141 -17.30 7.53 5.11
C GLY A 141 -17.73 6.73 6.36
N GLY A 142 -18.19 5.48 6.25
CA GLY A 142 -18.90 4.77 7.35
C GLY A 142 -18.42 3.34 7.67
N LYS A 143 -18.13 3.05 8.94
CA LYS A 143 -17.46 1.82 9.46
C LYS A 143 -18.11 0.49 9.08
N ALA A 144 -19.43 0.40 9.02
CA ALA A 144 -20.15 -0.87 8.84
C ALA A 144 -20.08 -1.40 7.40
N ASP A 145 -19.97 -0.52 6.41
CA ASP A 145 -19.94 -0.88 4.98
C ASP A 145 -18.53 -1.10 4.43
N ILE A 146 -17.50 -0.66 5.16
CA ILE A 146 -16.13 -0.58 4.64
C ILE A 146 -15.51 -1.96 4.43
N ALA A 147 -15.50 -2.84 5.44
CA ALA A 147 -14.72 -4.07 5.35
C ALA A 147 -15.18 -4.99 4.21
N LYS A 148 -16.49 -5.23 4.11
CA LYS A 148 -17.07 -6.16 3.14
C LYS A 148 -17.19 -5.57 1.73
N ASN A 149 -17.53 -4.29 1.60
CA ASN A 149 -17.73 -3.66 0.29
C ASN A 149 -16.42 -3.20 -0.34
N VAL A 150 -15.43 -2.79 0.46
CA VAL A 150 -14.11 -2.41 -0.07
C VAL A 150 -13.32 -3.66 -0.47
N ALA A 151 -13.25 -4.68 0.38
CA ALA A 151 -12.52 -5.92 0.05
C ALA A 151 -13.05 -6.61 -1.22
N SER A 152 -14.37 -6.72 -1.37
CA SER A 152 -15.00 -7.37 -2.52
C SER A 152 -14.69 -6.68 -3.85
N CYS A 153 -14.39 -5.38 -3.84
CA CYS A 153 -13.97 -4.63 -5.03
C CYS A 153 -12.63 -5.09 -5.61
N PHE A 154 -11.83 -5.85 -4.86
CA PHE A 154 -10.47 -6.25 -5.24
C PHE A 154 -10.33 -7.76 -5.45
N VAL A 155 -11.41 -8.53 -5.33
CA VAL A 155 -11.37 -9.99 -5.42
C VAL A 155 -11.09 -10.44 -6.85
N GLY A 156 -10.20 -11.42 -7.02
CA GLY A 156 -9.98 -12.12 -8.28
C GLY A 156 -8.72 -11.71 -9.06
N ASP A 157 -8.16 -10.52 -8.80
CA ASP A 157 -7.01 -10.02 -9.56
C ASP A 157 -5.68 -10.06 -8.79
N TYR A 158 -4.60 -10.27 -9.54
CA TYR A 158 -3.25 -10.03 -9.05
C TYR A 158 -2.92 -8.54 -9.05
N LEU A 159 -1.86 -8.16 -8.34
CA LEU A 159 -1.30 -6.82 -8.49
C LEU A 159 -0.81 -6.58 -9.93
N HIS A 160 -1.04 -5.36 -10.41
CA HIS A 160 -0.58 -4.86 -11.69
C HIS A 160 0.77 -4.12 -11.53
N THR A 161 1.46 -3.88 -12.64
CA THR A 161 2.71 -3.10 -12.66
C THR A 161 2.46 -1.76 -13.36
N PHE A 162 3.06 -0.69 -12.86
CA PHE A 162 2.98 0.66 -13.42
C PHE A 162 3.70 0.83 -14.76
#